data_AF-A0A9P8IFH7-F1
#
_entry.id   AF-A0A9P8IFH7-F1
#
_cell.length_a   1.000
_cell.length_b   1.000
_cell.length_c   1.000
_cell.angle_alpha   90.00
_cell.angle_beta   90.00
_cell.angle_gamma   90.00
#
_symmetry.space_group_name_H-M   'P 1'
#
loop_
_entity.id
_entity.type
_entity.pdbx_description
1 polymer ?
#
loop_
_entity_poly.entity_id
_entity_poly.type
_entity_poly.pdbx_seq_one_letter_code
_entity_poly.pdbx_strand_id
1 'polypeptide(L)'
;MAGRGSRPSGKIVRKAPVRSAIRPNRQAKFKSGRATKAGRATKAGRATKAGQAAQASTGNIRRPRRTAPGKKALREICYFQRTTNLLILKTPFARVVREILLECGMDYRIQQSALGALQEAAEAAVIAELESKSDMIISWTTLI
;
A
#
# COMPACT_ATOMS: atom_id res chain seq x y z
N MET A 1 -4.18 48.01 50.12
CA MET A 1 -3.33 47.34 49.11
C MET A 1 -3.17 45.87 49.49
N ALA A 2 -2.96 45.03 48.47
CA ALA A 2 -2.77 43.57 48.41
C ALA A 2 -2.33 42.83 49.69
N GLY A 3 -2.64 41.55 49.92
CA GLY A 3 -3.11 40.50 49.02
C GLY A 3 -2.89 39.15 49.70
N ARG A 4 -3.74 38.19 49.34
CA ARG A 4 -3.91 36.84 49.89
C ARG A 4 -2.63 36.00 49.81
N GLY A 5 -2.39 35.19 50.83
CA GLY A 5 -1.42 34.09 50.79
C GLY A 5 -1.98 32.84 51.45
N SER A 6 -2.83 32.09 50.74
CA SER A 6 -3.21 30.74 51.14
C SER A 6 -2.77 29.78 50.03
N ARG A 7 -1.89 28.85 50.39
CA ARG A 7 -1.28 27.85 49.50
C ARG A 7 -2.36 26.94 48.90
N PRO A 8 -2.27 26.56 47.61
CA PRO A 8 -3.24 25.64 47.01
C PRO A 8 -2.87 24.19 47.37
N SER A 9 -3.75 23.49 48.09
CA SER A 9 -3.66 22.04 48.23
C SER A 9 -4.26 21.37 46.99
N GLY A 10 -3.46 20.51 46.36
CA GLY A 10 -3.68 19.97 45.02
C GLY A 10 -4.99 19.19 44.86
N LYS A 11 -5.73 19.51 43.79
CA LYS A 11 -6.80 18.64 43.28
C LYS A 11 -6.17 17.58 42.38
N ILE A 12 -6.09 16.35 42.90
CA ILE A 12 -5.76 15.15 42.13
C ILE A 12 -6.90 14.92 41.13
N VAL A 13 -6.66 15.23 39.86
CA VAL A 13 -7.56 14.86 38.76
C VAL A 13 -7.41 13.36 38.55
N ARG A 14 -8.38 12.58 39.02
CA ARG A 14 -8.49 11.15 38.70
C ARG A 14 -8.90 11.02 37.23
N LYS A 15 -7.96 10.58 36.38
CA LYS A 15 -8.17 10.29 34.96
C LYS A 15 -9.07 9.04 34.83
N ALA A 16 -10.19 9.18 34.12
CA ALA A 16 -11.13 8.08 33.87
C ALA A 16 -10.48 6.97 32.99
N PRO A 17 -10.87 5.69 33.14
CA PRO A 17 -10.25 4.60 32.38
C PRO A 17 -10.77 4.59 30.93
N VAL A 18 -9.86 4.37 29.99
CA VAL A 18 -10.15 4.14 28.58
C VAL A 18 -10.86 2.80 28.45
N ARG A 19 -12.16 2.82 28.12
CA ARG A 19 -12.94 1.63 27.81
C ARG A 19 -12.41 1.01 26.51
N SER A 20 -11.69 -0.10 26.61
CA SER A 20 -11.23 -0.90 25.48
C SER A 20 -12.43 -1.53 24.76
N ALA A 21 -12.72 -1.05 23.55
CA ALA A 21 -13.74 -1.65 22.70
C ALA A 21 -13.16 -2.88 22.00
N ILE A 22 -13.58 -4.05 22.47
CA ILE A 22 -13.38 -5.35 21.81
C ILE A 22 -14.15 -5.31 20.47
N ARG A 23 -13.45 -5.50 19.35
CA ARG A 23 -14.05 -5.68 18.01
C ARG A 23 -14.59 -7.11 17.89
N PRO A 24 -15.87 -7.35 17.54
CA PRO A 24 -16.30 -8.70 17.23
C PRO A 24 -15.86 -9.10 15.80
N ASN A 25 -15.26 -10.27 15.75
CA ASN A 25 -14.76 -10.99 14.59
C ASN A 25 -15.92 -11.42 13.66
N ARG A 26 -15.89 -11.02 12.39
CA ARG A 26 -16.91 -11.39 11.40
C ARG A 26 -16.45 -12.65 10.66
N GLN A 27 -16.67 -13.82 11.25
CA GLN A 27 -16.48 -15.10 10.56
C GLN A 27 -17.61 -15.31 9.54
N ALA A 28 -17.26 -15.29 8.25
CA ALA A 28 -18.16 -15.68 7.17
C ALA A 28 -18.30 -17.21 7.14
N LYS A 29 -19.51 -17.73 7.38
CA LYS A 29 -19.86 -19.13 7.14
C LYS A 29 -20.15 -19.33 5.64
N PHE A 30 -19.28 -20.08 4.97
CA PHE A 30 -19.61 -20.73 3.71
C PHE A 30 -20.64 -21.84 3.97
N LYS A 31 -21.74 -21.85 3.22
CA LYS A 31 -22.56 -23.06 2.99
C LYS A 31 -23.09 -23.06 1.56
N SER A 32 -22.47 -23.92 0.76
CA SER A 32 -23.06 -24.51 -0.45
C SER A 32 -24.07 -25.59 -0.04
N GLY A 33 -25.14 -25.76 -0.81
CA GLY A 33 -26.11 -26.83 -0.58
C GLY A 33 -27.38 -26.70 -1.41
N ARG A 34 -27.46 -27.52 -2.45
CA ARG A 34 -28.56 -27.71 -3.42
C ARG A 34 -29.66 -28.62 -2.84
N ALA A 35 -30.94 -28.24 -2.96
CA ALA A 35 -32.13 -29.11 -2.90
C ALA A 35 -33.39 -28.28 -3.28
N THR A 36 -33.99 -28.44 -4.46
CA THR A 36 -35.12 -29.32 -4.87
C THR A 36 -36.53 -28.87 -4.44
N LYS A 37 -37.46 -29.08 -5.39
CA LYS A 37 -38.77 -28.44 -5.60
C LYS A 37 -39.92 -29.24 -4.95
N ALA A 38 -40.78 -28.59 -4.17
CA ALA A 38 -42.20 -28.90 -3.88
C ALA A 38 -42.69 -27.80 -2.89
N GLY A 39 -43.80 -27.08 -3.00
CA GLY A 39 -45.04 -27.26 -3.75
C GLY A 39 -46.21 -27.21 -2.76
N ARG A 40 -46.72 -26.03 -2.38
CA ARG A 40 -48.15 -25.83 -1.99
C ARG A 40 -48.50 -24.34 -1.87
N ALA A 41 -49.46 -23.91 -2.68
CA ALA A 41 -50.04 -22.58 -2.66
C ALA A 41 -50.98 -22.37 -1.47
N THR A 42 -50.98 -21.17 -0.91
CA THR A 42 -52.17 -20.58 -0.26
C THR A 42 -52.37 -19.17 -0.82
N LYS A 43 -53.48 -19.03 -1.53
CA LYS A 43 -53.97 -17.84 -2.21
C LYS A 43 -54.83 -17.03 -1.24
N ALA A 44 -54.52 -15.75 -1.01
CA ALA A 44 -55.50 -14.66 -0.80
C ALA A 44 -54.80 -13.37 -0.35
N GLY A 45 -55.14 -12.23 -0.98
CA GLY A 45 -54.82 -10.89 -0.46
C GLY A 45 -54.43 -9.87 -1.53
N ARG A 46 -55.38 -9.46 -2.38
CA ARG A 46 -55.25 -8.35 -3.33
C ARG A 46 -55.34 -7.02 -2.56
N ALA A 47 -54.33 -6.15 -2.66
CA ALA A 47 -54.50 -4.71 -2.51
C ALA A 47 -53.35 -3.96 -3.21
N THR A 48 -53.70 -3.33 -4.32
CA THR A 48 -52.90 -2.36 -5.08
C THR A 48 -52.63 -1.13 -4.23
N LYS A 49 -51.35 -0.81 -4.02
CA LYS A 49 -50.90 0.58 -3.79
C LYS A 49 -49.82 0.89 -4.83
N ALA A 50 -50.27 1.52 -5.92
CA ALA A 50 -49.44 2.39 -6.72
C ALA A 50 -49.05 3.58 -5.83
N GLY A 51 -47.76 3.79 -5.64
CA GLY A 51 -47.23 4.80 -4.74
C GLY A 51 -45.72 4.75 -4.69
N GLN A 52 -45.11 5.27 -5.76
CA GLN A 52 -43.81 5.95 -5.79
C GLN A 52 -42.78 5.53 -4.70
N ALA A 53 -41.85 4.65 -5.06
CA ALA A 53 -40.50 4.69 -4.49
C ALA A 53 -39.53 3.95 -5.42
N ALA A 54 -38.33 4.54 -5.56
CA ALA A 54 -37.18 4.08 -6.31
C ALA A 54 -37.34 4.13 -7.84
N GLN A 55 -37.24 5.34 -8.39
CA GLN A 55 -36.26 5.49 -9.46
C GLN A 55 -34.96 4.90 -8.93
N ALA A 56 -34.63 3.68 -9.36
CA ALA A 56 -33.27 3.19 -9.25
C ALA A 56 -32.45 4.21 -10.04
N SER A 57 -31.81 5.13 -9.33
CA SER A 57 -30.77 5.95 -9.90
C SER A 57 -29.79 4.96 -10.49
N THR A 58 -29.83 4.80 -11.81
CA THR A 58 -28.69 4.37 -12.59
C THR A 58 -27.62 5.42 -12.36
N GLY A 59 -27.03 5.39 -11.17
CA GLY A 59 -25.96 6.27 -10.77
C GLY A 59 -24.88 6.02 -11.78
N ASN A 60 -24.59 7.03 -12.59
CA ASN A 60 -23.47 7.05 -13.51
C ASN A 60 -22.30 6.33 -12.83
N ILE A 61 -21.98 5.12 -13.28
CA ILE A 61 -20.82 4.38 -12.81
C ILE A 61 -19.64 5.26 -13.21
N ARG A 62 -19.17 6.09 -12.26
CA ARG A 62 -18.05 7.00 -12.48
C ARG A 62 -16.88 6.11 -12.84
N ARG A 63 -16.47 6.19 -14.11
CA ARG A 63 -15.33 5.43 -14.62
C ARG A 63 -14.14 5.66 -13.68
N PRO A 64 -13.39 4.61 -13.32
CA PRO A 64 -12.22 4.76 -12.47
C PRO A 64 -11.31 5.86 -13.04
N ARG A 65 -11.05 6.89 -12.24
CA ARG A 65 -10.24 8.03 -12.69
C ARG A 65 -8.79 7.57 -12.87
N ARG A 66 -8.29 7.62 -14.11
CA ARG A 66 -6.90 7.34 -14.44
C ARG A 66 -5.99 8.46 -13.89
N THR A 67 -4.81 8.09 -13.42
CA THR A 67 -3.77 9.05 -13.04
C THR A 67 -3.22 9.75 -14.28
N ALA A 68 -3.00 11.06 -14.20
CA ALA A 68 -2.35 11.83 -15.26
C ALA A 68 -0.99 11.23 -15.62
N PRO A 69 -0.56 11.30 -16.90
CA PRO A 69 0.80 10.93 -17.29
C PRO A 69 1.82 11.69 -16.44
N GLY A 70 2.95 11.05 -16.11
CA GLY A 70 3.97 11.61 -15.21
C GLY A 70 3.61 11.60 -13.72
N LYS A 71 2.33 11.68 -13.32
CA LYS A 71 1.95 11.77 -11.89
C LYS A 71 2.33 10.54 -11.06
N LYS A 72 2.29 9.34 -11.65
CA LYS A 72 2.77 8.11 -10.99
C LYS A 72 4.29 8.10 -10.89
N ALA A 73 4.98 8.41 -11.98
CA ALA A 73 6.44 8.47 -12.03
C ALA A 73 7.00 9.45 -10.99
N LEU A 74 6.46 10.67 -10.88
CA LEU A 74 6.90 11.63 -9.87
C LEU A 74 6.71 11.12 -8.43
N ARG A 75 5.62 10.40 -8.17
CA ARG A 75 5.38 9.79 -6.86
C ARG A 75 6.40 8.70 -6.56
N GLU A 76 6.71 7.86 -7.54
CA GLU A 76 7.69 6.79 -7.43
C GLU A 76 9.10 7.34 -7.24
N ILE A 77 9.50 8.36 -8.02
CA ILE A 77 10.78 9.07 -7.86
C ILE A 77 10.91 9.63 -6.43
N CYS A 78 9.90 10.36 -5.96
CA CYS A 78 9.92 10.89 -4.59
C CYS A 78 9.88 9.80 -3.51
N TYR A 79 9.34 8.61 -3.81
CA TYR A 79 9.33 7.50 -2.86
C TYR A 79 10.72 6.86 -2.78
N PHE A 80 11.29 6.48 -3.93
CA PHE A 80 12.58 5.80 -4.01
C PHE A 80 13.74 6.69 -3.59
N GLN A 81 13.67 8.00 -3.79
CA GLN A 81 14.70 8.93 -3.27
C GLN A 81 14.65 9.12 -1.74
N ARG A 82 13.53 8.79 -1.09
CA ARG A 82 13.41 8.88 0.38
C ARG A 82 13.77 7.58 1.10
N THR A 83 13.71 6.45 0.40
CA THR A 83 13.91 5.12 0.99
C THR A 83 15.17 4.49 0.42
N THR A 84 15.94 3.79 1.24
CA THR A 84 17.18 3.11 0.80
C THR A 84 16.96 1.61 0.59
N ASN A 85 15.80 1.22 0.05
CA ASN A 85 15.50 -0.19 -0.21
C ASN A 85 16.16 -0.64 -1.51
N LEU A 86 16.72 -1.85 -1.51
CA LEU A 86 17.20 -2.49 -2.74
C LEU A 86 16.05 -2.69 -3.72
N LEU A 87 16.27 -2.31 -4.98
CA LEU A 87 15.27 -2.34 -6.03
C LEU A 87 15.34 -3.62 -6.86
N ILE A 88 16.51 -4.25 -6.93
CA ILE A 88 16.71 -5.51 -7.64
C ILE A 88 16.33 -6.68 -6.73
N LEU A 89 15.60 -7.65 -7.28
CA LEU A 89 15.27 -8.87 -6.55
C LEU A 89 16.55 -9.68 -6.25
N LYS A 90 16.70 -10.12 -5.00
CA LYS A 90 17.90 -10.82 -4.54
C LYS A 90 18.16 -12.15 -5.27
N THR A 91 17.11 -12.93 -5.56
CA THR A 91 17.24 -14.25 -6.20
C THR A 91 17.78 -14.21 -7.63
N PRO A 92 17.26 -13.39 -8.56
CA PRO A 92 17.85 -13.28 -9.90
C PRO A 92 19.25 -12.67 -9.87
N PHE A 93 19.51 -11.63 -9.05
CA PHE A 93 20.85 -11.07 -8.87
C PHE A 93 21.84 -12.14 -8.40
N ALA A 94 21.42 -12.96 -7.43
CA ALA A 94 22.20 -14.08 -6.94
C ALA A 94 22.63 -15.01 -8.07
N ARG A 95 21.72 -15.38 -8.98
CA ARG A 95 22.01 -16.28 -10.11
C ARG A 95 23.03 -15.69 -11.06
N VAL A 96 22.85 -14.43 -11.45
CA VAL A 96 23.78 -13.72 -12.35
C VAL A 96 25.18 -13.66 -11.76
N VAL A 97 25.32 -13.38 -10.47
CA VAL A 97 26.64 -13.36 -9.82
C VAL A 97 27.32 -14.74 -9.86
N ARG A 98 26.56 -15.84 -9.74
CA ARG A 98 27.14 -17.20 -9.85
C ARG A 98 27.50 -17.54 -11.27
N GLU A 99 26.67 -17.17 -12.24
CA GLU A 99 26.95 -17.35 -13.66
C GLU A 99 28.29 -16.70 -14.03
N ILE A 100 28.50 -15.44 -13.66
CA ILE A 100 29.75 -14.71 -13.91
C ILE A 100 30.96 -15.38 -13.21
N LEU A 101 30.81 -15.82 -11.97
CA LEU A 101 31.89 -16.52 -11.26
C LEU A 101 32.28 -17.83 -11.93
N LEU A 102 31.28 -18.60 -12.40
CA LEU A 102 31.53 -19.84 -13.13
C LEU A 102 32.19 -19.57 -14.48
N GLU A 103 31.81 -18.50 -15.19
CA GLU A 103 32.48 -18.05 -16.42
C GLU A 103 33.94 -17.68 -16.16
N CYS A 104 34.25 -17.11 -15.00
CA CYS A 104 35.63 -16.83 -14.57
C CYS A 104 36.38 -18.07 -14.06
N GLY A 105 35.79 -19.27 -14.09
CA GLY A 105 36.39 -20.50 -13.56
C GLY A 105 36.51 -20.54 -12.04
N MET A 106 35.74 -19.70 -11.34
CA MET A 106 35.79 -19.51 -9.89
C MET A 106 34.60 -20.22 -9.21
N ASP A 107 34.82 -21.43 -8.68
CA ASP A 107 33.80 -22.15 -7.92
C ASP A 107 33.89 -21.82 -6.41
N TYR A 108 33.50 -20.60 -6.04
CA TYR A 108 33.48 -20.16 -4.64
C TYR A 108 32.08 -20.13 -4.04
N ARG A 109 32.01 -20.49 -2.75
CA ARG A 109 30.82 -20.29 -1.94
C ARG A 109 30.70 -18.82 -1.56
N ILE A 110 29.62 -18.17 -2.01
CA ILE A 110 29.39 -16.75 -1.73
C ILE A 110 28.66 -16.58 -0.40
N GLN A 111 29.21 -15.76 0.48
CA GLN A 111 28.56 -15.33 1.72
C GLN A 111 27.37 -14.40 1.43
N GLN A 112 26.33 -14.45 2.27
CA GLN A 112 25.14 -13.60 2.09
C GLN A 112 25.45 -12.10 2.19
N SER A 113 26.34 -11.69 3.11
CA SER A 113 26.78 -10.30 3.24
C SER A 113 27.59 -9.82 2.03
N ALA A 114 28.46 -10.67 1.48
CA ALA A 114 29.22 -10.35 0.28
C ALA A 114 28.29 -10.14 -0.92
N LEU A 115 27.28 -11.01 -1.07
CA LEU A 115 26.27 -10.85 -2.12
C LEU A 115 25.46 -9.56 -1.94
N GLY A 116 25.14 -9.19 -0.70
CA GLY A 116 24.47 -7.93 -0.37
C GLY A 116 25.32 -6.71 -0.74
N ALA A 117 26.60 -6.70 -0.37
CA ALA A 117 27.52 -5.63 -0.71
C ALA A 117 27.71 -5.46 -2.23
N LEU A 118 27.82 -6.57 -2.96
CA LEU A 118 27.86 -6.55 -4.43
C LEU A 118 26.59 -5.93 -5.02
N GLN A 119 25.43 -6.26 -4.46
CA GLN A 119 24.16 -5.71 -4.92
C GLN A 119 24.06 -4.20 -4.64
N GLU A 120 24.44 -3.77 -3.44
CA GLU A 120 24.45 -2.35 -3.08
C GLU A 120 25.36 -1.55 -4.00
N ALA A 121 26.58 -2.04 -4.26
CA ALA A 121 27.51 -1.39 -5.17
C ALA A 121 26.99 -1.34 -6.61
N ALA A 122 26.39 -2.43 -7.10
CA ALA A 122 25.83 -2.50 -8.44
C ALA A 122 24.64 -1.54 -8.63
N GLU A 123 23.71 -1.49 -7.67
CA GLU A 123 22.58 -0.56 -7.73
C GLU A 123 23.06 0.90 -7.65
N ALA A 124 24.02 1.21 -6.77
CA ALA A 124 24.61 2.55 -6.69
C ALA A 124 25.28 2.97 -8.00
N ALA A 125 26.02 2.07 -8.66
CA ALA A 125 26.66 2.34 -9.94
C ALA A 125 25.63 2.66 -11.05
N VAL A 126 24.54 1.89 -11.13
CA VAL A 126 23.47 2.13 -12.11
C VAL A 126 22.75 3.45 -11.83
N ILE A 127 22.49 3.79 -10.56
CA ILE A 127 21.85 5.05 -10.19
C ILE A 127 22.73 6.24 -10.61
N ALA A 128 24.03 6.21 -10.28
CA ALA A 128 24.96 7.27 -10.64
C ALA A 128 25.03 7.53 -12.16
N GLU A 129 25.04 6.46 -12.95
CA GLU A 129 25.03 6.55 -14.41
C GLU A 129 23.71 7.13 -14.96
N LEU A 130 22.58 6.80 -14.34
CA LEU A 130 21.26 7.34 -14.72
C LEU A 130 21.11 8.81 -14.33
N GLU A 131 21.68 9.23 -13.19
CA GLU A 131 21.72 10.62 -12.76
C GLU A 131 22.53 11.46 -13.75
N SER A 132 23.75 11.02 -14.08
CA SER A 132 24.60 11.70 -15.07
C SER A 132 23.90 11.90 -16.41
N LYS A 133 23.23 10.87 -16.93
CA LYS A 133 22.46 10.96 -18.17
C LYS A 133 21.27 11.90 -18.05
N SER A 134 20.58 11.91 -16.92
CA SER A 134 19.42 12.78 -16.69
C SER A 134 19.83 14.24 -16.63
N ASP A 135 20.91 14.56 -15.93
CA ASP A 135 21.48 15.91 -15.86
C ASP A 135 21.92 16.39 -17.24
N MET A 136 22.54 15.52 -18.03
CA MET A 136 22.86 15.81 -19.43
C MET A 136 21.58 16.13 -20.22
N ILE A 137 20.56 15.27 -20.19
CA ILE A 137 19.32 15.51 -20.94
C ILE A 137 18.65 16.82 -20.53
N ILE A 138 18.57 17.12 -19.24
CA ILE A 138 17.97 18.36 -18.73
C ILE A 138 18.78 19.57 -19.20
N SER A 139 20.12 19.50 -19.14
CA SER A 139 20.99 20.56 -19.63
C SER A 139 20.82 20.80 -21.14
N TRP A 140 20.86 19.73 -21.95
CA TRP A 140 20.74 19.79 -23.41
C TRP A 140 19.36 20.26 -23.86
N THR A 141 18.29 19.93 -23.12
CA THR A 141 16.93 20.42 -23.42
C THR A 141 16.71 21.87 -22.99
N THR A 142 17.47 22.39 -22.03
CA THR A 142 17.36 23.78 -21.55
C THR A 142 18.18 24.76 -22.39
N LEU A 143 19.20 24.27 -23.12
CA LEU A 143 20.12 25.06 -23.94
C LEU A 143 19.71 25.19 -25.42
N ILE A 144 18.54 24.67 -25.82
CA ILE A 144 17.95 24.79 -27.17
C ILE A 144 16.69 25.64 -27.08
#